data_AF-A0A2J4YGE8-F1
#
_entry.id   AF-A0A2J4YGE8-F1
#
_cell.length_a   1.000
_cell.length_b   1.000
_cell.length_c   1.000
_cell.angle_alpha   90.00
_cell.angle_beta   90.00
_cell.angle_gamma   90.00
#
_symmetry.space_group_name_H-M   'P 1'
#
loop_
_entity.id
_entity.type
_entity.pdbx_description
1 polymer ?
#
loop_
_entity_poly.entity_id
_entity_poly.type
_entity_poly.pdbx_seq_one_letter_code
_entity_poly.pdbx_strand_id
1 'polypeptide(L)'
;MTLSISALCPESGQLGIAISSSSIAVGARCPWLLAGVGAVSSQNITLPALGPQILAGLEAGLTPQQALTQALGEDRFSDYRQVAVIDASGESAVFSGEHTLGIWQLAQGEN
;
A
#
# COMPACT_ATOMS: atom_id res chain seq x y z
N MET A 1 -5.73 3.69 15.89
CA MET A 1 -4.65 2.70 15.74
C MET A 1 -4.91 1.89 14.49
N THR A 2 -3.91 1.68 13.63
CA THR A 2 -4.01 0.84 12.43
C THR A 2 -2.72 0.07 12.24
N LEU A 3 -2.82 -1.22 11.92
CA LEU A 3 -1.72 -2.05 11.45
C LEU A 3 -2.18 -2.81 10.22
N SER A 4 -1.31 -2.94 9.22
CA SER A 4 -1.56 -3.79 8.06
C SER A 4 -0.29 -4.50 7.61
N ILE A 5 -0.47 -5.63 6.95
CA ILE A 5 0.58 -6.42 6.31
C ILE A 5 0.10 -6.79 4.90
N SER A 6 0.97 -6.61 3.92
CA SER A 6 0.75 -7.03 2.53
C SER A 6 1.84 -8.03 2.16
N ALA A 7 1.48 -9.14 1.53
CA ALA A 7 2.40 -10.24 1.27
C ALA A 7 2.08 -10.97 -0.03
N LEU A 8 3.11 -11.59 -0.60
CA LEU A 8 3.05 -12.56 -1.69
C LEU A 8 3.42 -13.95 -1.15
N CYS A 9 2.63 -14.96 -1.49
CA CYS A 9 2.97 -16.36 -1.22
C CYS A 9 3.83 -16.91 -2.37
N PRO A 10 5.10 -17.30 -2.13
CA PRO A 10 6.01 -17.73 -3.20
C PRO A 10 5.60 -19.07 -3.82
N GLU A 11 4.88 -19.93 -3.09
CA GLU A 11 4.44 -21.24 -3.58
C GLU A 11 3.23 -21.13 -4.53
N SER A 12 2.28 -20.24 -4.22
CA SER A 12 1.01 -20.13 -4.96
C SER A 12 0.93 -18.91 -5.86
N GLY A 13 1.82 -17.92 -5.71
CA GLY A 13 1.75 -16.63 -6.37
C GLY A 13 0.61 -15.73 -5.87
N GLN A 14 -0.06 -16.09 -4.76
CA GLN A 14 -1.18 -15.32 -4.24
C GLN A 14 -0.72 -14.08 -3.47
N LEU A 15 -1.36 -12.95 -3.76
CA LEU A 15 -1.22 -11.71 -3.01
C LEU A 15 -2.31 -11.61 -1.95
N GLY A 16 -1.97 -11.07 -0.78
CA GLY A 16 -2.90 -10.91 0.34
C GLY A 16 -2.60 -9.67 1.16
N ILE A 17 -3.66 -9.11 1.78
CA ILE A 17 -3.55 -8.05 2.78
C ILE A 17 -4.35 -8.45 4.02
N ALA A 18 -3.76 -8.30 5.20
CA ALA A 18 -4.48 -8.31 6.47
C ALA A 18 -4.36 -6.93 7.13
N ILE A 19 -5.46 -6.43 7.69
CA ILE A 19 -5.52 -5.11 8.32
C ILE A 19 -6.41 -5.13 9.55
N SER A 20 -5.97 -4.44 10.61
CA SER A 20 -6.74 -4.18 11.82
C SER A 20 -6.69 -2.70 12.16
N SER A 21 -7.84 -2.11 12.48
CA SER A 21 -7.93 -0.70 12.81
C SER A 21 -9.05 -0.42 13.80
N SER A 22 -8.89 0.62 14.61
CA SER A 22 -9.97 1.21 15.39
C SER A 22 -10.94 2.06 14.55
N SER A 23 -10.62 2.33 13.28
CA SER A 23 -11.47 3.07 12.36
C SER A 23 -12.48 2.14 11.67
N ILE A 24 -13.72 2.61 11.55
CA ILE A 24 -14.83 1.84 10.96
C ILE A 24 -14.56 1.58 9.47
N ALA A 25 -14.94 0.39 8.99
CA ALA A 25 -14.91 0.02 7.58
C ALA A 25 -13.52 0.18 6.91
N VAL A 26 -12.45 -0.12 7.64
CA VAL A 26 -11.07 -0.05 7.10
C VAL A 26 -10.88 -0.97 5.88
N GLY A 27 -11.52 -2.13 5.88
CA GLY A 27 -11.44 -3.11 4.79
C GLY A 27 -12.00 -2.62 3.45
N ALA A 28 -12.84 -1.58 3.43
CA ALA A 28 -13.38 -0.99 2.20
C ALA A 28 -12.55 0.18 1.67
N ARG A 29 -11.58 0.68 2.47
CA ARG A 29 -10.89 1.95 2.20
C ARG A 29 -9.40 1.79 1.98
N CYS A 30 -8.78 0.89 2.74
CA CYS A 30 -7.33 0.78 2.82
C CYS A 30 -6.75 -0.33 1.93
N PRO A 31 -7.24 -1.59 1.99
CA PRO A 31 -6.65 -2.68 1.22
C PRO A 31 -7.21 -2.72 -0.21
N TRP A 32 -6.32 -2.77 -1.19
CA TRP A 32 -6.63 -2.91 -2.60
C TRP A 32 -5.74 -3.99 -3.20
N LEU A 33 -6.31 -4.88 -4.01
CA LEU A 33 -5.58 -5.95 -4.68
C LEU A 33 -6.02 -6.05 -6.13
N LEU A 34 -5.07 -6.34 -7.01
CA LEU A 34 -5.32 -6.74 -8.38
C LEU A 34 -4.55 -8.04 -8.65
N ALA A 35 -5.29 -9.10 -8.98
CA ALA A 35 -4.75 -10.44 -9.14
C ALA A 35 -3.64 -10.47 -10.20
N GLY A 36 -2.49 -11.06 -9.86
CA GLY A 36 -1.32 -11.11 -10.75
C GLY A 36 -0.59 -9.79 -10.96
N VAL A 37 -1.02 -8.69 -10.31
CA VAL A 37 -0.40 -7.37 -10.44
C VAL A 37 0.21 -6.92 -9.11
N GLY A 38 -0.58 -6.81 -8.04
CA GLY A 38 -0.07 -6.29 -6.78
C GLY A 38 -1.13 -6.10 -5.69
N ALA A 39 -0.65 -5.67 -4.53
CA ALA A 39 -1.43 -5.36 -3.35
C ALA A 39 -0.95 -4.01 -2.76
N VAL A 40 -1.90 -3.14 -2.41
CA VAL A 40 -1.67 -1.79 -1.90
C VAL A 40 -2.52 -1.56 -0.65
N SER A 41 -1.89 -1.05 0.41
CA SER A 41 -2.58 -0.62 1.63
C SER A 41 -2.29 0.85 1.88
N SER A 42 -3.29 1.73 1.72
CA SER A 42 -3.21 3.14 2.15
C SER A 42 -3.84 3.27 3.54
N GLN A 43 -3.10 3.77 4.51
CA GLN A 43 -3.52 3.86 5.91
C GLN A 43 -3.15 5.21 6.54
N ASN A 44 -3.33 5.32 7.86
CA ASN A 44 -3.29 6.56 8.63
C ASN A 44 -4.37 7.56 8.17
N ILE A 45 -4.00 8.73 7.65
CA ILE A 45 -4.95 9.64 6.99
C ILE A 45 -5.15 9.11 5.55
N THR A 46 -6.03 8.12 5.46
CA THR A 46 -6.25 7.30 4.27
C THR A 46 -6.81 8.13 3.12
N LEU A 47 -6.27 7.90 1.92
CA LEU A 47 -6.86 8.35 0.66
C LEU A 47 -7.16 7.10 -0.20
N PRO A 48 -8.41 6.63 -0.25
CA PRO A 48 -8.75 5.37 -0.93
C PRO A 48 -8.35 5.32 -2.42
N ALA A 49 -8.31 6.47 -3.08
CA ALA A 49 -7.93 6.58 -4.49
C ALA A 49 -6.49 6.11 -4.78
N LEU A 50 -5.57 6.18 -3.80
CA LEU A 50 -4.18 5.75 -3.98
C LEU A 50 -4.06 4.25 -4.31
N GLY A 51 -4.96 3.41 -3.79
CA GLY A 51 -4.94 1.98 -4.07
C GLY A 51 -5.07 1.67 -5.55
N PRO A 52 -6.20 2.01 -6.20
CA PRO A 52 -6.40 1.82 -7.63
C PRO A 52 -5.37 2.55 -8.49
N GLN A 53 -4.93 3.76 -8.12
CA GLN A 53 -3.92 4.52 -8.87
C GLN A 53 -2.57 3.81 -8.91
N ILE A 54 -2.09 3.34 -7.76
CA ILE A 54 -0.83 2.61 -7.67
C ILE A 54 -0.93 1.26 -8.40
N LEU A 55 -2.04 0.53 -8.23
CA LEU A 55 -2.26 -0.73 -8.95
C LEU A 55 -2.28 -0.54 -10.47
N ALA A 56 -2.87 0.53 -10.97
CA ALA A 56 -2.84 0.87 -12.40
C ALA A 56 -1.40 1.17 -12.88
N GLY A 57 -0.57 1.80 -12.05
CA GLY A 57 0.85 1.99 -12.33
C GLY A 57 1.62 0.67 -12.42
N LEU A 58 1.37 -0.25 -11.48
CA LEU A 58 1.95 -1.60 -11.51
C LEU A 58 1.51 -2.38 -12.76
N GLU A 59 0.23 -2.33 -13.11
CA GLU A 59 -0.31 -2.99 -14.31
C GLU A 59 0.32 -2.43 -15.60
N ALA A 60 0.66 -1.14 -15.61
CA ALA A 60 1.39 -0.48 -16.70
C ALA A 60 2.90 -0.81 -16.73
N GLY A 61 3.39 -1.64 -15.80
CA GLY A 61 4.78 -2.09 -15.75
C GLY A 61 5.73 -1.18 -14.98
N LEU A 62 5.21 -0.24 -14.18
CA LEU A 62 6.04 0.52 -13.24
C LEU A 62 6.45 -0.35 -12.05
N THR A 63 7.64 -0.09 -11.50
CA THR A 63 8.02 -0.71 -10.23
C THR A 63 7.14 -0.18 -9.07
N PRO A 64 7.03 -0.90 -7.94
CA PRO A 64 6.35 -0.42 -6.75
C PRO A 64 6.75 1.00 -6.34
N GLN A 65 8.05 1.30 -6.35
CA GLN A 65 8.54 2.63 -5.98
C GLN A 65 8.13 3.71 -6.98
N GLN A 66 8.14 3.40 -8.29
CA GLN A 66 7.73 4.34 -9.34
C GLN A 66 6.24 4.63 -9.27
N ALA A 67 5.40 3.59 -9.19
CA ALA A 67 3.94 3.72 -9.09
C ALA A 67 3.54 4.51 -7.84
N LEU A 68 4.18 4.21 -6.70
CA LEU A 68 3.98 4.92 -5.44
C LEU A 68 4.36 6.40 -5.54
N THR A 69 5.54 6.70 -6.10
CA THR A 69 6.03 8.08 -6.26
C THR A 69 5.11 8.88 -7.19
N GLN A 70 4.67 8.27 -8.30
CA GLN A 70 3.77 8.92 -9.24
C GLN A 70 2.43 9.25 -8.58
N ALA A 71 1.78 8.29 -7.91
CA ALA A 71 0.49 8.51 -7.26
C ALA A 71 0.56 9.54 -6.13
N LEU A 72 1.63 9.53 -5.33
CA LEU A 72 1.83 10.52 -4.27
C LEU A 72 2.17 11.92 -4.81
N GLY A 73 2.83 12.01 -5.96
CA GLY A 73 3.13 13.29 -6.61
C GLY A 73 1.87 14.05 -7.06
N GLU A 74 0.76 13.33 -7.26
CA GLU A 74 -0.56 13.92 -7.58
C GLU A 74 -1.36 14.34 -6.33
N ASP A 75 -0.98 13.86 -5.14
CA ASP A 75 -1.62 14.19 -3.87
C ASP A 75 -0.93 15.37 -3.19
N ARG A 76 -1.59 16.54 -3.20
CA ARG A 76 -1.14 17.76 -2.50
C ARG A 76 -0.96 17.60 -0.98
N PHE A 77 -1.49 16.52 -0.40
CA PHE A 77 -1.41 16.21 1.02
C PHE A 77 -0.72 14.85 1.24
N SER A 78 0.19 14.46 0.34
CA SER A 78 0.96 13.22 0.42
C SER A 78 1.68 13.07 1.76
N ASP A 79 2.15 14.16 2.38
CA ASP A 79 2.83 14.15 3.68
C ASP A 79 1.99 13.59 4.84
N TYR A 80 0.67 13.46 4.67
CA TYR A 80 -0.23 12.85 5.64
C TYR A 80 -0.47 11.35 5.41
N ARG A 81 0.07 10.77 4.34
CA ARG A 81 -0.20 9.40 3.91
C ARG A 81 0.80 8.42 4.49
N GLN A 82 0.32 7.21 4.71
CA GLN A 82 1.16 6.04 4.89
C GLN A 82 0.68 4.96 3.93
N VAL A 83 1.58 4.42 3.13
CA VAL A 83 1.25 3.47 2.06
C VAL A 83 2.26 2.34 2.05
N ALA A 84 1.78 1.11 1.87
CA ALA A 84 2.60 -0.05 1.56
C ALA A 84 2.12 -0.67 0.24
N VAL A 85 3.07 -1.09 -0.59
CA VAL A 85 2.86 -1.65 -1.92
C VAL A 85 3.73 -2.89 -2.06
N ILE A 86 3.19 -3.97 -2.60
CA ILE A 86 3.94 -5.14 -3.07
C ILE A 86 3.40 -5.56 -4.44
N ASP A 87 4.27 -5.85 -5.39
CA ASP A 87 3.88 -6.37 -6.70
C ASP A 87 3.86 -7.91 -6.75
N ALA A 88 3.42 -8.45 -7.87
CA ALA A 88 3.37 -9.90 -8.10
C ALA A 88 4.75 -10.57 -8.27
N SER A 89 5.84 -9.80 -8.36
CA SER A 89 7.22 -10.32 -8.37
C SER A 89 7.81 -10.41 -6.95
N GLY A 90 7.17 -9.78 -5.97
CA GLY A 90 7.61 -9.70 -4.59
C GLY A 90 8.40 -8.43 -4.27
N GLU A 91 8.61 -7.53 -5.25
CA GLU A 91 9.19 -6.22 -4.99
C GLU A 91 8.19 -5.39 -4.16
N SER A 92 8.68 -4.62 -3.20
CA SER A 92 7.83 -3.80 -2.34
C SER A 92 8.38 -2.39 -2.16
N ALA A 93 7.45 -1.46 -1.93
CA ALA A 93 7.74 -0.07 -1.60
C ALA A 93 6.85 0.39 -0.46
N VAL A 94 7.37 1.30 0.35
CA VAL A 94 6.64 1.91 1.47
C VAL A 94 6.86 3.41 1.47
N PHE A 95 5.84 4.13 1.93
CA PHE A 95 5.92 5.57 2.16
C PHE A 95 5.24 5.90 3.50
N SER A 96 5.85 6.81 4.25
CA SER A 96 5.27 7.41 5.44
C SER A 96 5.63 8.89 5.43
N GLY A 97 4.62 9.73 5.20
CA GLY A 97 4.81 11.17 5.10
C GLY A 97 5.13 11.80 6.47
N GLU A 98 5.73 12.99 6.43
CA GLU A 98 6.22 13.70 7.63
C GLU A 98 5.11 14.03 8.65
N HIS A 99 3.85 14.06 8.22
CA HIS A 99 2.69 14.33 9.06
C HIS A 99 1.92 13.06 9.45
N THR A 100 2.56 11.89 9.33
CA THR A 100 2.02 10.63 9.84
C THR A 100 1.76 10.74 11.35
N LEU A 101 0.50 10.66 11.74
CA LEU A 101 0.03 10.76 13.12
C LEU A 101 0.58 9.68 14.06
N GLY A 102 0.93 10.09 15.28
CA GLY A 102 1.25 9.19 16.40
C GLY A 102 2.60 8.50 16.26
N ILE A 103 2.74 7.36 16.93
CA ILE A 103 3.91 6.49 16.79
C ILE A 103 3.65 5.59 15.59
N TRP A 104 4.60 5.57 14.65
CA TRP A 104 4.53 4.75 13.46
C TRP A 104 5.84 4.01 13.25
N GLN A 105 5.75 2.88 12.53
CA GLN A 105 6.88 2.08 12.12
C GLN A 105 6.57 1.47 10.75
N LEU A 106 7.62 1.24 9.96
CA LEU A 106 7.57 0.47 8.73
C LEU A 106 8.57 -0.68 8.83
N ALA A 107 8.25 -1.81 8.22
CA ALA A 107 9.15 -2.94 8.07
C ALA A 107 8.92 -3.57 6.70
N GLN A 108 10.01 -3.96 6.06
CA GLN A 108 10.03 -4.71 4.80
C GLN A 108 10.99 -5.89 4.97
N GLY A 109 10.67 -7.01 4.33
CA GLY A 109 11.46 -8.23 4.40
C GLY A 109 10.91 -9.29 3.46
N GLU A 110 11.67 -10.35 3.32
CA GLU A 110 11.27 -11.55 2.57
C GLU A 110 10.58 -12.54 3.51
N ASN A 111 9.61 -13.29 2.97
CA ASN A 111 8.89 -14.35 3.68
C ASN A 111 9.69 -15.66 3.71
#